data_AF-A0A841J938-F1
#
_entry.id   AF-A0A841J938-F1
#
_cell.length_a   1.000
_cell.length_b   1.000
_cell.length_c   1.000
_cell.angle_alpha   90.00
_cell.angle_beta   90.00
_cell.angle_gamma   90.00
#
_symmetry.space_group_name_H-M   'P 1'
#
loop_
_entity.id
_entity.type
_entity.pdbx_description
1 polymer ?
#
loop_
_entity_poly.entity_id
_entity_poly.type
_entity_poly.pdbx_seq_one_letter_code
_entity_poly.pdbx_strand_id
1 'polypeptide(L)'
;MKKILSATPILLSGLSFSFAQQAPQKTDFNFTNFAQLQTLPKHTRDSLIHEFKNNGKTINNVTRSAAFKGHDPSGEFASVTKIFYKSMMELAVAVLENPEPVLTAKNQAKLNRLQSKLEYDMNLISEKISYENERKGIIDEYRNGQYNDAKEKRDARKEMDDSLKELEKDYKSKLKDLVQERKERMKEDISDEA
;
A
#
# COMPACT_ATOMS: atom_id res chain seq x y z
N MET A 1 8.40 -32.81 -7.92
CA MET A 1 9.05 -32.04 -6.83
C MET A 1 8.04 -31.07 -6.26
N LYS A 2 8.11 -30.83 -4.96
CA LYS A 2 7.03 -30.29 -4.12
C LYS A 2 6.72 -28.82 -4.46
N LYS A 3 5.41 -28.52 -4.56
CA LYS A 3 4.84 -27.17 -4.71
C LYS A 3 5.23 -26.32 -3.50
N ILE A 4 5.84 -25.16 -3.70
CA ILE A 4 5.96 -24.14 -2.65
C ILE A 4 4.92 -23.07 -2.97
N LEU A 5 3.79 -23.21 -2.30
CA LEU A 5 2.79 -22.18 -2.12
C LEU A 5 3.31 -21.31 -0.97
N SER A 6 3.81 -20.10 -1.26
CA SER A 6 4.09 -19.10 -0.24
C SER A 6 3.09 -17.96 -0.38
N ALA A 7 1.83 -18.27 -0.07
CA ALA A 7 0.82 -17.27 0.25
C ALA A 7 1.22 -16.63 1.59
N THR A 8 1.63 -15.36 1.55
CA THR A 8 1.95 -14.57 2.73
C THR A 8 0.98 -13.39 2.79
N PRO A 9 -0.19 -13.50 3.46
CA PRO A 9 -1.01 -12.34 3.78
C PRO A 9 -0.54 -11.80 5.14
N ILE A 10 0.30 -10.77 5.15
CA ILE A 10 0.73 -10.09 6.38
C ILE A 10 0.09 -8.71 6.47
N LEU A 11 -0.97 -8.67 7.30
CA LEU A 11 -1.37 -7.62 8.25
C LEU A 11 -1.73 -6.21 7.72
N LEU A 12 -2.99 -6.07 7.26
CA LEU A 12 -3.76 -4.82 7.36
C LEU A 12 -4.52 -4.77 8.71
N SER A 13 -3.80 -4.79 9.83
CA SER A 13 -4.40 -4.65 11.16
C SER A 13 -4.57 -3.18 11.55
N GLY A 14 -5.83 -2.72 11.47
CA GLY A 14 -6.47 -1.85 12.46
C GLY A 14 -6.00 -0.39 12.59
N LEU A 15 -6.68 0.53 11.91
CA LEU A 15 -6.80 1.89 12.41
C LEU A 15 -7.86 1.92 13.54
N SER A 16 -7.41 1.70 14.77
CA SER A 16 -8.23 1.90 15.97
C SER A 16 -8.04 3.33 16.49
N PHE A 17 -9.10 4.15 16.49
CA PHE A 17 -9.09 5.46 17.13
C PHE A 17 -9.62 5.33 18.57
N SER A 18 -8.83 5.79 19.55
CA SER A 18 -9.23 5.78 20.96
C SER A 18 -9.84 7.13 21.35
N PHE A 19 -11.16 7.17 21.52
CA PHE A 19 -11.87 8.33 22.05
C PHE A 19 -11.86 8.32 23.58
N ALA A 20 -11.39 9.40 24.19
CA ALA A 20 -11.50 9.61 25.62
C ALA A 20 -12.84 10.27 25.95
N GLN A 21 -13.86 9.46 26.27
CA GLN A 21 -14.89 9.82 27.26
C GLN A 21 -15.80 8.61 27.59
N GLN A 22 -15.70 8.17 28.86
CA GLN A 22 -16.57 7.25 29.62
C GLN A 22 -16.94 5.90 28.97
N ALA A 23 -16.33 4.82 29.47
CA ALA A 23 -16.67 3.43 29.14
C ALA A 23 -18.14 3.10 29.51
N PRO A 24 -18.84 2.22 28.76
CA PRO A 24 -18.37 0.88 28.40
C PRO A 24 -18.39 0.56 26.89
N GLN A 25 -17.58 -0.44 26.52
CA GLN A 25 -17.37 -0.99 25.17
C GLN A 25 -16.48 -0.12 24.26
N LYS A 26 -15.19 -0.49 24.18
CA LYS A 26 -14.28 -0.09 23.10
C LYS A 26 -14.89 -0.56 21.77
N THR A 27 -15.57 0.31 21.05
CA THR A 27 -15.84 0.08 19.63
C THR A 27 -14.59 0.48 18.85
N ASP A 28 -13.71 -0.49 18.62
CA ASP A 28 -12.70 -0.39 17.57
C ASP A 28 -13.43 -0.25 16.23
N PHE A 29 -13.56 0.99 15.75
CA PHE A 29 -14.22 1.24 14.46
C PHE A 29 -13.30 0.83 13.33
N ASN A 30 -13.69 -0.25 12.65
CA ASN A 30 -12.98 -0.71 11.46
C ASN A 30 -13.47 0.06 10.23
N PHE A 31 -12.70 1.03 9.76
CA PHE A 31 -13.01 1.83 8.57
C PHE A 31 -12.89 1.07 7.23
N THR A 32 -12.78 -0.27 7.28
CA THR A 32 -12.84 -1.13 6.10
C THR A 32 -14.27 -1.42 5.63
N ASN A 33 -15.28 -1.16 6.48
CA ASN A 33 -16.68 -1.41 6.17
C ASN A 33 -17.60 -0.23 6.57
N PHE A 34 -18.02 0.55 5.58
CA PHE A 34 -18.87 1.71 5.77
C PHE A 34 -20.31 1.38 6.15
N ALA A 35 -20.79 0.15 5.96
CA ALA A 35 -22.10 -0.26 6.46
C ALA A 35 -22.17 -0.16 7.99
N GLN A 36 -21.05 -0.32 8.69
CA GLN A 36 -21.00 -0.15 10.15
C GLN A 36 -21.20 1.32 10.54
N LEU A 37 -20.60 2.24 9.79
CA LEU A 37 -20.74 3.69 10.01
C LEU A 37 -22.17 4.17 9.80
N GLN A 38 -22.89 3.54 8.86
CA GLN A 38 -24.28 3.84 8.57
C GLN A 38 -25.20 3.62 9.78
N THR A 39 -24.98 2.53 10.52
CA THR A 39 -25.84 2.12 11.65
C THR A 39 -25.62 2.93 12.92
N LEU A 40 -24.70 3.90 12.90
CA LEU A 40 -24.33 4.66 14.08
C LEU A 40 -25.41 5.67 14.51
N PRO A 41 -25.64 5.79 15.84
CA PRO A 41 -26.46 6.86 16.38
C PRO A 41 -25.96 8.24 15.93
N LYS A 42 -26.88 9.18 15.70
CA LYS A 42 -26.56 10.52 15.20
C LYS A 42 -25.49 11.23 16.05
N HIS A 43 -25.60 11.18 17.37
CA HIS A 43 -24.64 11.80 18.28
C HIS A 43 -23.22 11.23 18.12
N THR A 44 -23.09 9.92 17.88
CA THR A 44 -21.80 9.26 17.62
C THR A 44 -21.23 9.71 16.29
N ARG A 45 -22.07 9.80 15.25
CA ARG A 45 -21.66 10.28 13.92
C ARG A 45 -21.19 11.73 13.96
N ASP A 46 -21.95 12.61 14.63
CA ASP A 46 -21.60 14.02 14.77
C ASP A 46 -20.27 14.20 15.52
N SER A 47 -20.02 13.39 16.56
CA SER A 47 -18.75 13.36 17.29
C SER A 47 -17.58 12.90 16.40
N LEU A 48 -17.77 11.83 15.61
CA LEU A 48 -16.78 11.35 14.63
C LEU A 48 -16.48 12.40 13.55
N ILE A 49 -17.51 13.04 12.98
CA ILE A 49 -17.34 14.10 11.98
C ILE A 49 -16.55 15.26 12.57
N HIS A 50 -16.90 15.69 13.79
CA HIS A 50 -16.19 16.75 14.49
C HIS A 50 -14.73 16.38 14.71
N GLU A 51 -14.45 15.14 15.12
CA GLU A 51 -13.09 14.65 15.26
C GLU A 51 -12.36 14.66 13.91
N PHE A 52 -12.91 14.06 12.85
CA PHE A 52 -12.27 14.03 11.53
C PHE A 52 -11.98 15.41 10.95
N LYS A 53 -12.91 16.36 11.11
CA LYS A 53 -12.74 17.73 10.61
C LYS A 53 -11.74 18.54 11.44
N ASN A 54 -11.74 18.39 12.76
CA ASN A 54 -10.82 19.13 13.65
C ASN A 54 -9.43 18.50 13.73
N ASN A 55 -9.35 17.17 13.62
CA ASN A 55 -8.12 16.40 13.50
C ASN A 55 -7.61 16.34 12.05
N GLY A 56 -8.01 17.28 11.17
CA GLY A 56 -7.33 17.50 9.88
C GLY A 56 -5.81 17.73 10.02
N LYS A 57 -5.33 18.10 11.21
CA LYS A 57 -3.90 18.12 11.58
C LYS A 57 -3.30 16.72 11.81
N THR A 58 -4.09 15.76 12.26
CA THR A 58 -3.70 14.37 12.51
C THR A 58 -3.66 13.56 11.21
N ILE A 59 -4.47 13.91 10.19
CA ILE A 59 -4.38 13.36 8.81
C ILE A 59 -3.01 13.65 8.19
N ASN A 60 -2.37 14.78 8.54
CA ASN A 60 -0.99 15.07 8.16
C ASN A 60 0.06 14.28 8.96
N ASN A 61 -0.33 13.64 10.06
CA ASN A 61 0.52 12.84 10.96
C ASN A 61 0.21 11.33 10.96
N VAL A 62 -0.79 10.85 10.18
CA VAL A 62 -1.07 9.40 10.00
C VAL A 62 0.16 8.64 9.46
N THR A 63 1.14 9.37 8.92
CA THR A 63 2.44 8.86 8.48
C THR A 63 3.31 8.27 9.60
N ARG A 64 2.98 8.46 10.90
CA ARG A 64 3.91 8.10 12.00
C ARG A 64 3.58 6.87 12.85
N SER A 65 2.39 6.27 12.77
CA SER A 65 2.00 5.20 13.72
C SER A 65 1.94 3.78 13.17
N ALA A 66 2.05 3.58 11.85
CA ALA A 66 2.34 2.25 11.32
C ALA A 66 3.86 2.05 11.36
N ALA A 67 4.39 1.80 12.56
CA ALA A 67 5.77 1.43 12.78
C ALA A 67 6.06 0.10 12.07
N PHE A 68 6.37 0.15 10.77
CA PHE A 68 7.29 -0.80 10.15
C PHE A 68 8.65 -0.54 10.77
N LYS A 69 8.90 -1.20 11.91
CA LYS A 69 10.21 -1.21 12.54
C LYS A 69 11.20 -1.81 11.54
N GLY A 70 12.05 -0.97 10.96
CA GLY A 70 13.29 -1.42 10.34
C GLY A 70 13.38 -1.28 8.82
N HIS A 71 12.92 -0.17 8.25
CA HIS A 71 13.59 0.54 7.14
C HIS A 71 12.71 1.73 6.81
N ASP A 72 13.34 2.89 6.61
CA ASP A 72 12.63 4.09 6.21
C ASP A 72 11.87 3.75 4.93
N PRO A 73 10.52 3.68 4.94
CA PRO A 73 9.79 3.43 3.72
C PRO A 73 10.16 4.58 2.80
N SER A 74 10.68 4.28 1.60
CA SER A 74 11.08 5.30 0.63
C SER A 74 10.01 6.40 0.59
N GLY A 75 10.39 7.67 0.40
CA GLY A 75 9.43 8.79 0.45
C GLY A 75 8.18 8.58 -0.43
N GLU A 76 8.30 7.73 -1.46
CA GLU A 76 7.22 7.21 -2.31
C GLU A 76 6.16 6.40 -1.53
N PHE A 77 6.55 5.45 -0.68
CA PHE A 77 5.64 4.65 0.14
C PHE A 77 4.88 5.52 1.17
N ALA A 78 5.60 6.42 1.85
CA ALA A 78 4.99 7.37 2.77
C ALA A 78 3.97 8.29 2.08
N SER A 79 4.26 8.70 0.84
CA SER A 79 3.35 9.50 0.01
C SER A 79 2.09 8.72 -0.39
N VAL A 80 2.26 7.50 -0.91
CA VAL A 80 1.15 6.64 -1.35
C VAL A 80 0.20 6.31 -0.20
N THR A 81 0.73 5.90 0.96
CA THR A 81 -0.08 5.63 2.16
C THR A 81 -0.81 6.87 2.63
N LYS A 82 -0.15 8.03 2.66
CA LYS A 82 -0.78 9.30 3.06
C LYS A 82 -1.96 9.65 2.15
N ILE A 83 -1.81 9.51 0.84
CA ILE A 83 -2.89 9.76 -0.12
C ILE A 83 -4.06 8.80 0.13
N PHE A 84 -3.78 7.50 0.29
CA PHE A 84 -4.79 6.49 0.57
C PHE A 84 -5.59 6.83 1.84
N TYR A 85 -4.90 7.10 2.95
CA TYR A 85 -5.57 7.41 4.22
C TYR A 85 -6.41 8.67 4.15
N LYS A 86 -5.92 9.71 3.47
CA LYS A 86 -6.69 10.94 3.27
C LYS A 86 -7.99 10.64 2.51
N SER A 87 -7.91 9.92 1.39
CA SER A 87 -9.08 9.59 0.57
C SER A 87 -10.07 8.66 1.29
N MET A 88 -9.59 7.68 2.05
CA MET A 88 -10.45 6.82 2.88
C MET A 88 -11.22 7.63 3.93
N MET A 89 -10.55 8.58 4.60
CA MET A 89 -11.18 9.44 5.60
C MET A 89 -12.23 10.37 4.98
N GLU A 90 -11.96 10.93 3.80
CA GLU A 90 -12.94 11.73 3.05
C GLU A 90 -14.21 10.92 2.73
N LEU A 91 -14.06 9.65 2.32
CA LEU A 91 -15.19 8.76 2.08
C LEU A 91 -15.95 8.41 3.37
N ALA A 92 -15.23 8.16 4.47
CA ALA A 92 -15.84 7.88 5.76
C ALA A 92 -16.67 9.07 6.26
N VAL A 93 -16.15 10.30 6.15
CA VAL A 93 -16.87 11.53 6.50
C VAL A 93 -18.15 11.66 5.66
N ALA A 94 -18.08 11.41 4.36
CA ALA A 94 -19.26 11.48 3.49
C ALA A 94 -20.38 10.50 3.91
N VAL A 95 -20.02 9.29 4.36
CA VAL A 95 -20.99 8.30 4.88
C VAL A 95 -21.55 8.73 6.24
N LEU A 96 -20.72 9.30 7.12
CA LEU A 96 -21.16 9.78 8.43
C LEU A 96 -22.14 10.95 8.31
N GLU A 97 -21.86 11.90 7.42
CA GLU A 97 -22.71 13.06 7.13
C GLU A 97 -24.04 12.66 6.53
N ASN A 98 -24.02 11.65 5.64
CA ASN A 98 -25.20 11.19 4.94
C ASN A 98 -25.24 9.64 4.89
N PRO A 99 -25.83 8.98 5.90
CA PRO A 99 -25.83 7.53 6.06
C PRO A 99 -26.91 6.86 5.19
N GLU A 100 -27.16 7.38 3.99
CA GLU A 100 -28.10 6.78 3.05
C GLU A 100 -27.51 5.45 2.51
N PRO A 101 -28.30 4.36 2.44
CA PRO A 101 -27.79 3.06 2.01
C PRO A 101 -27.11 3.09 0.64
N VAL A 102 -27.70 3.83 -0.31
CA VAL A 102 -27.18 3.95 -1.68
C VAL A 102 -25.83 4.68 -1.71
N LEU A 103 -25.70 5.76 -0.94
CA LEU A 103 -24.45 6.51 -0.85
C LEU A 103 -23.37 5.69 -0.14
N THR A 104 -23.74 4.95 0.90
CA THR A 104 -22.85 4.05 1.64
C THR A 104 -22.29 2.96 0.75
N ALA A 105 -23.15 2.27 -0.01
CA ALA A 105 -22.71 1.25 -0.97
C ALA A 105 -21.77 1.83 -2.04
N LYS A 106 -22.11 3.01 -2.58
CA LYS A 106 -21.26 3.71 -3.57
C LYS A 106 -19.89 4.09 -2.99
N ASN A 107 -19.85 4.58 -1.76
CA ASN A 107 -18.58 4.94 -1.11
C ASN A 107 -17.79 3.70 -0.68
N GLN A 108 -18.45 2.58 -0.35
CA GLN A 108 -17.78 1.30 -0.13
C GLN A 108 -17.10 0.79 -1.40
N ALA A 109 -17.78 0.85 -2.56
CA ALA A 109 -17.17 0.50 -3.84
C ALA A 109 -15.93 1.36 -4.15
N LYS A 110 -15.99 2.67 -3.85
CA LYS A 110 -14.82 3.57 -3.97
C LYS A 110 -13.69 3.18 -3.00
N LEU A 111 -14.01 2.79 -1.77
CA LEU A 111 -13.01 2.30 -0.82
C LEU A 111 -12.31 1.05 -1.33
N ASN A 112 -13.07 0.08 -1.85
CA ASN A 112 -12.52 -1.14 -2.43
C ASN A 112 -11.56 -0.81 -3.59
N ARG A 113 -11.95 0.12 -4.49
CA ARG A 113 -11.07 0.62 -5.56
C ARG A 113 -9.80 1.30 -5.05
N LEU A 114 -9.90 2.09 -3.98
CA LEU A 114 -8.74 2.71 -3.33
C LEU A 114 -7.80 1.66 -2.73
N GLN A 115 -8.33 0.58 -2.14
CA GLN A 115 -7.55 -0.53 -1.61
C GLN A 115 -6.81 -1.26 -2.73
N SER A 116 -7.50 -1.61 -3.83
CA SER A 116 -6.86 -2.25 -4.99
C SER A 116 -5.78 -1.36 -5.61
N LYS A 117 -5.98 -0.04 -5.66
CA LYS A 117 -4.97 0.92 -6.12
C LYS A 117 -3.76 0.97 -5.17
N LEU A 118 -4.00 0.99 -3.86
CA LEU A 118 -2.93 0.97 -2.87
C LEU A 118 -2.07 -0.29 -3.04
N GLU A 119 -2.70 -1.45 -3.12
CA GLU A 119 -2.00 -2.73 -3.32
C GLU A 119 -1.12 -2.71 -4.57
N TYR A 120 -1.67 -2.24 -5.70
CA TYR A 120 -0.91 -2.08 -6.93
C TYR A 120 0.29 -1.13 -6.78
N ASP A 121 0.08 0.05 -6.19
CA ASP A 121 1.14 1.04 -6.00
C ASP A 121 2.23 0.48 -5.04
N MET A 122 1.85 -0.29 -4.01
CA MET A 122 2.78 -0.97 -3.11
C MET A 122 3.60 -2.06 -3.79
N ASN A 123 2.98 -2.87 -4.65
CA ASN A 123 3.68 -3.89 -5.42
C ASN A 123 4.73 -3.26 -6.36
N LEU A 124 4.40 -2.14 -7.02
CA LEU A 124 5.36 -1.39 -7.84
C LEU A 124 6.56 -0.89 -7.03
N ILE A 125 6.30 -0.28 -5.87
CA ILE A 125 7.36 0.23 -4.99
C ILE A 125 8.24 -0.93 -4.51
N SER A 126 7.63 -2.05 -4.12
CA SER A 126 8.36 -3.25 -3.67
C SER A 126 9.28 -3.80 -4.76
N GLU A 127 8.78 -3.95 -5.99
CA GLU A 127 9.60 -4.44 -7.12
C GLU A 127 10.75 -3.49 -7.45
N LYS A 128 10.53 -2.17 -7.38
CA LYS A 128 11.58 -1.17 -7.56
C LYS A 128 12.66 -1.30 -6.48
N ILE A 129 12.27 -1.44 -5.22
CA ILE A 129 13.22 -1.61 -4.11
C ILE A 129 14.03 -2.91 -4.28
N SER A 130 13.38 -4.02 -4.66
CA SER A 130 14.08 -5.29 -4.93
C SER A 130 15.13 -5.12 -6.03
N TYR A 131 14.73 -4.52 -7.16
CA TYR A 131 15.61 -4.23 -8.29
C TYR A 131 16.80 -3.36 -7.87
N GLU A 132 16.57 -2.27 -7.12
CA GLU A 132 17.64 -1.38 -6.68
C GLU A 132 18.62 -2.07 -5.72
N ASN A 133 18.12 -2.91 -4.81
CA ASN A 133 18.94 -3.68 -3.86
C ASN A 133 19.79 -4.73 -4.58
N GLU A 134 19.21 -5.52 -5.48
CA GLU A 134 19.93 -6.52 -6.26
C GLU A 134 20.97 -5.88 -7.16
N ARG A 135 20.60 -4.80 -7.86
CA ARG A 135 21.52 -4.01 -8.69
C ARG A 135 22.71 -3.51 -7.88
N LYS A 136 22.45 -3.01 -6.67
CA LYS A 136 23.52 -2.56 -5.76
C LYS A 136 24.40 -3.73 -5.33
N GLY A 137 23.82 -4.88 -4.99
CA GLY A 137 24.55 -6.10 -4.65
C GLY A 137 25.52 -6.52 -5.75
N ILE A 138 25.05 -6.62 -7.00
CA ILE A 138 25.88 -6.97 -8.17
C ILE A 138 27.06 -5.99 -8.34
N ILE A 139 26.80 -4.69 -8.21
CA ILE A 139 27.84 -3.66 -8.33
C ILE A 139 28.85 -3.76 -7.17
N ASP A 140 28.38 -3.99 -5.95
CA ASP A 140 29.22 -4.09 -4.76
C ASP A 140 30.07 -5.37 -4.79
N GLU A 141 29.56 -6.48 -5.30
CA GLU A 141 30.32 -7.71 -5.56
C GLU A 141 31.49 -7.45 -6.51
N TYR A 142 31.24 -6.80 -7.65
CA TYR A 142 32.32 -6.43 -8.57
C TYR A 142 33.31 -5.42 -7.97
N ARG A 143 32.84 -4.44 -7.20
CA ARG A 143 33.72 -3.42 -6.60
C ARG A 143 34.62 -3.97 -5.51
N ASN A 144 34.10 -4.88 -4.69
CA ASN A 144 34.80 -5.43 -3.54
C ASN A 144 35.54 -6.74 -3.86
N GLY A 145 35.35 -7.28 -5.07
CA GLY A 145 36.08 -8.45 -5.58
C GLY A 145 37.59 -8.26 -5.56
N GLN A 146 38.30 -9.32 -5.19
CA GLN A 146 39.75 -9.39 -5.28
C GLN A 146 40.11 -10.03 -6.62
N TYR A 147 40.90 -9.33 -7.44
CA TYR A 147 41.29 -9.78 -8.78
C TYR A 147 42.80 -9.95 -8.83
N ASN A 148 43.26 -11.12 -9.28
CA ASN A 148 44.68 -11.45 -9.35
C ASN A 148 45.36 -10.79 -10.55
N ASP A 149 44.61 -10.52 -11.63
CA ASP A 149 45.12 -9.84 -12.81
C ASP A 149 44.06 -8.97 -13.55
N ALA A 150 44.53 -8.24 -14.57
CA ALA A 150 43.69 -7.36 -15.37
C ALA A 150 42.67 -8.11 -16.26
N LYS A 151 42.95 -9.36 -16.62
CA LYS A 151 42.05 -10.19 -17.42
C LYS A 151 40.89 -10.66 -16.55
N GLU A 152 41.15 -11.18 -15.36
CA GLU A 152 40.16 -11.59 -14.38
C GLU A 152 39.23 -10.43 -14.01
N LYS A 153 39.79 -9.24 -13.77
CA LYS A 153 38.98 -8.03 -13.53
C LYS A 153 38.10 -7.66 -14.72
N ARG A 154 38.58 -7.85 -15.95
CA ARG A 154 37.80 -7.57 -17.18
C ARG A 154 36.67 -8.58 -17.36
N ASP A 155 36.94 -9.85 -17.10
CA ASP A 155 35.96 -10.92 -17.19
C ASP A 155 34.87 -10.73 -16.12
N ALA A 156 35.24 -10.42 -14.87
CA ALA A 156 34.29 -10.06 -13.80
C ALA A 156 33.45 -8.82 -14.12
N ARG A 157 34.04 -7.82 -14.79
CA ARG A 157 33.27 -6.65 -15.27
C ARG A 157 32.23 -7.04 -16.31
N LYS A 158 32.58 -7.96 -17.21
CA LYS A 158 31.66 -8.45 -18.24
C LYS A 158 30.51 -9.25 -17.61
N GLU A 159 30.81 -10.12 -16.65
CA GLU A 159 29.79 -10.85 -15.89
C GLU A 159 28.85 -9.90 -15.16
N MET A 160 29.39 -8.89 -14.45
CA MET A 160 28.58 -7.84 -13.81
C MET A 160 27.67 -7.13 -14.83
N ASP A 161 28.21 -6.69 -15.97
CA ASP A 161 27.43 -6.00 -17.01
C ASP A 161 26.32 -6.89 -17.57
N ASP A 162 26.55 -8.19 -17.73
CA ASP A 162 25.55 -9.14 -18.24
C ASP A 162 24.47 -9.46 -17.18
N SER A 163 24.85 -9.63 -15.91
CA SER A 163 23.90 -9.76 -14.80
C SER A 163 23.00 -8.52 -14.64
N LEU A 164 23.57 -7.32 -14.81
CA LEU A 164 22.79 -6.07 -14.76
C LEU A 164 21.77 -5.98 -15.91
N LYS A 165 22.11 -6.44 -17.12
CA LYS A 165 21.16 -6.48 -18.25
C LYS A 165 20.03 -7.47 -18.01
N GLU A 166 20.35 -8.64 -17.48
CA GLU A 166 19.35 -9.66 -17.16
C GLU A 166 18.40 -9.15 -16.07
N LEU A 167 18.95 -8.59 -14.99
CA LEU A 167 18.16 -7.97 -13.93
C LEU A 167 17.22 -6.87 -14.44
N GLU A 168 17.70 -5.99 -15.33
CA GLU A 168 16.87 -4.94 -15.93
C GLU A 168 15.74 -5.53 -16.79
N LYS A 169 16.03 -6.61 -17.54
CA LYS A 169 15.04 -7.30 -18.37
C LYS A 169 13.95 -7.93 -17.51
N ASP A 170 14.32 -8.60 -16.43
CA ASP A 170 13.39 -9.27 -15.52
C ASP A 170 12.52 -8.24 -14.80
N TYR A 171 13.11 -7.15 -14.31
CA TYR A 171 12.37 -6.04 -13.72
C TYR A 171 11.33 -5.47 -14.70
N LYS A 172 11.72 -5.20 -15.96
CA LYS A 172 10.79 -4.71 -16.98
C LYS A 172 9.69 -5.73 -17.30
N SER A 173 9.98 -7.02 -17.26
CA SER A 173 8.96 -8.06 -17.43
C SER A 173 7.94 -8.01 -16.31
N LYS A 174 8.38 -8.03 -15.05
CA LYS A 174 7.49 -7.94 -13.88
C LYS A 174 6.63 -6.68 -13.89
N LEU A 175 7.19 -5.54 -14.28
CA LEU A 175 6.40 -4.30 -14.43
C LEU A 175 5.29 -4.43 -15.48
N LYS A 176 5.55 -5.11 -16.60
CA LYS A 176 4.52 -5.35 -17.62
C LYS A 176 3.42 -6.24 -17.08
N ASP A 177 3.78 -7.30 -16.35
CA ASP A 177 2.83 -8.24 -15.77
C ASP A 177 1.92 -7.53 -14.75
N LEU A 178 2.48 -6.70 -13.86
CA LEU A 178 1.72 -5.88 -12.92
C LEU A 178 0.76 -4.92 -13.63
N VAL A 179 1.23 -4.23 -14.68
CA VAL A 179 0.39 -3.31 -15.47
C VAL A 179 -0.75 -4.07 -16.16
N GLN A 180 -0.47 -5.26 -16.68
CA GLN A 180 -1.46 -6.10 -17.34
C GLN A 180 -2.52 -6.60 -16.35
N GLU A 181 -2.10 -7.11 -15.19
CA GLU A 181 -2.99 -7.56 -14.12
C GLU A 181 -3.90 -6.42 -13.64
N ARG A 182 -3.37 -5.19 -13.54
CA ARG A 182 -4.19 -4.00 -13.24
C ARG A 182 -5.23 -3.72 -14.33
N LYS A 183 -4.85 -3.81 -15.60
CA LYS A 183 -5.79 -3.59 -16.71
C LYS A 183 -6.90 -4.63 -16.74
N GLU A 184 -6.59 -5.88 -16.41
CA GLU A 184 -7.56 -6.97 -16.36
C GLU A 184 -8.56 -6.75 -15.22
N ARG A 185 -8.09 -6.47 -14.00
CA ARG A 185 -8.95 -6.10 -12.87
C ARG A 185 -9.85 -4.90 -13.17
N MET A 186 -9.31 -3.87 -13.82
CA MET A 186 -10.11 -2.69 -14.21
C MET A 186 -11.18 -3.00 -15.26
N LYS A 187 -11.00 -4.02 -16.11
CA LYS A 187 -12.01 -4.43 -17.09
C LYS A 187 -13.14 -5.21 -16.44
N GLU A 188 -12.81 -6.10 -15.50
CA GLU A 188 -13.78 -6.85 -14.69
C GLU A 188 -14.68 -5.89 -13.88
N ASP A 189 -14.06 -4.89 -13.24
CA ASP A 189 -14.79 -3.85 -12.50
C ASP A 189 -15.78 -3.02 -13.36
N ILE A 190 -15.56 -2.92 -14.68
CA ILE A 190 -16.44 -2.19 -15.62
C ILE A 190 -17.53 -3.12 -16.16
N SER A 191 -17.25 -4.41 -16.35
CA SER A 191 -18.27 -5.36 -16.82
C SER A 191 -19.33 -5.67 -15.78
N ASP A 192 -19.00 -5.56 -14.49
CA ASP A 192 -19.95 -5.79 -13.39
C ASP A 192 -20.85 -4.57 -13.09
N GLU A 193 -20.59 -3.41 -13.71
CA GLU A 193 -21.39 -2.18 -13.57
C GLU A 193 -22.37 -1.93 -14.74
N ALA A 194 -22.35 -2.77 -15.79
CA ALA A 194 -23.19 -2.63 -17.00
C ALA A 194 -24.36 -3.62 -17.02
#